data_AF-A0A6P0YVG0-F1
#
_entry.id   AF-A0A6P0YVG0-F1
#
_cell.length_a   1.000
_cell.length_b   1.000
_cell.length_c   1.000
_cell.angle_alpha   90.00
_cell.angle_beta   90.00
_cell.angle_gamma   90.00
#
_symmetry.space_group_name_H-M   'P 1'
#
loop_
_entity.id
_entity.type
_entity.pdbx_description
1 polymer ?
#
loop_
_entity_poly.entity_id
_entity_poly.type
_entity_poly.pdbx_seq_one_letter_code
_entity_poly.pdbx_strand_id
1 'polypeptide(L)'
;QDGDDATKRPPIYLFTWGSNEYLRCFVKSFSFKLSLFLPDGTPVRAIISLTLEQVEEPTPVPGQSAPAVNAARRAASGRERFM
;
A
#
# COMPACT_ATOMS: atom_id res chain seq x y z
N GLN A 1 -18.85 10.25 -10.46
CA GLN A 1 -18.90 8.77 -10.54
C GLN A 1 -18.08 8.29 -9.36
N ASP A 2 -18.68 8.39 -8.18
CA ASP A 2 -18.02 8.25 -6.89
C ASP A 2 -17.94 6.76 -6.56
N GLY A 3 -16.81 6.17 -6.92
CA GLY A 3 -16.50 4.78 -6.59
C GLY A 3 -16.30 4.66 -5.09
N ASP A 4 -17.24 3.96 -4.45
CA ASP A 4 -17.27 3.57 -3.04
C ASP A 4 -15.88 3.33 -2.44
N ASP A 5 -15.39 4.26 -1.62
CA ASP A 5 -14.07 4.21 -0.98
C ASP A 5 -13.87 2.95 -0.12
N ALA A 6 -14.95 2.29 0.31
CA ALA A 6 -14.88 1.04 1.07
C ALA A 6 -14.38 -0.16 0.25
N THR A 7 -14.31 -0.04 -1.08
CA THR A 7 -13.74 -1.09 -1.96
C THR A 7 -12.23 -0.97 -2.17
N LYS A 8 -11.60 0.12 -1.69
CA LYS A 8 -10.15 0.33 -1.85
C LYS A 8 -9.37 -0.43 -0.80
N ARG A 9 -8.26 -1.04 -1.23
CA ARG A 9 -7.34 -1.72 -0.30
C ARG A 9 -6.74 -0.69 0.66
N PRO A 10 -6.63 -1.03 1.96
CA PRO A 10 -6.02 -0.13 2.92
C PRO A 10 -4.55 0.11 2.56
N PRO A 11 -3.99 1.29 2.89
CA PRO A 11 -2.58 1.57 2.67
C PRO A 11 -1.70 0.58 3.42
N ILE A 12 -0.59 0.21 2.79
CA ILE A 12 0.45 -0.62 3.39
C ILE A 12 1.51 0.28 4.01
N TYR A 13 1.81 0.03 5.27
CA TYR A 13 2.80 0.74 6.08
C TYR A 13 3.99 -0.16 6.39
N LEU A 14 5.13 0.47 6.68
CA LEU A 14 6.31 -0.17 7.22
C LEU A 14 6.47 0.30 8.67
N PHE A 15 6.42 -0.63 9.62
CA PHE A 15 6.69 -0.34 11.01
C PHE A 15 8.20 -0.43 11.27
N THR A 16 8.78 0.71 11.66
CA THR A 16 10.22 0.88 11.90
C THR A 16 10.46 1.38 13.31
N TRP A 17 11.56 0.94 13.93
CA TRP A 17 12.01 1.45 15.23
C TRP A 17 13.51 1.70 15.22
N GLY A 18 13.91 2.96 15.38
CA GLY A 18 15.29 3.38 15.16
C GLY A 18 15.72 3.10 13.72
N SER A 19 16.81 2.36 13.55
CA SER A 19 17.35 1.98 12.24
C SER A 19 16.80 0.65 11.70
N ASN A 20 15.92 -0.02 12.44
CA ASN A 20 15.42 -1.35 12.09
C ASN A 20 14.03 -1.28 11.45
N GLU A 21 13.85 -2.06 10.39
CA GLU A 21 12.57 -2.33 9.76
C GLU A 21 12.01 -3.64 10.30
N TYR A 22 10.76 -3.65 10.78
CA TYR A 22 10.20 -4.80 11.50
C TYR A 22 9.14 -5.55 10.70
N LEU A 23 8.10 -4.84 10.24
CA LEU A 23 6.97 -5.47 9.56
C LEU A 23 6.33 -4.55 8.53
N ARG A 24 5.97 -5.14 7.40
CA ARG A 24 5.14 -4.53 6.35
C ARG A 24 3.70 -4.95 6.60
N CYS A 25 2.81 -4.00 6.89
CA CYS A 25 1.48 -4.28 7.43
C CYS A 25 0.43 -3.28 6.98
N PHE A 26 -0.83 -3.58 7.27
CA PHE A 26 -1.91 -2.59 7.26
C PHE A 26 -2.54 -2.47 8.65
N VAL A 27 -3.23 -1.36 8.88
CA VAL A 27 -3.98 -1.13 10.12
C VAL A 27 -5.30 -1.87 10.06
N LYS A 28 -5.46 -2.88 10.91
CA LYS A 28 -6.70 -3.65 11.03
C LYS A 28 -7.72 -2.96 11.91
N SER A 29 -7.28 -2.45 13.06
CA SER A 29 -8.14 -1.70 13.98
C SER A 29 -7.37 -0.59 14.67
N PHE A 30 -8.05 0.54 14.89
CA PHE A 30 -7.51 1.69 15.59
C PHE A 30 -8.56 2.21 16.55
N SER A 31 -8.22 2.25 17.84
CA SER A 31 -9.02 2.91 18.85
C SER A 31 -8.14 3.80 19.71
N PHE A 32 -8.68 4.95 20.13
CA PHE A 32 -7.95 5.88 20.97
C PHE A 32 -8.87 6.48 22.03
N LYS A 33 -8.27 6.81 23.17
CA LYS A 33 -8.93 7.51 24.27
C LYS A 33 -8.09 8.71 24.68
N LEU A 34 -8.69 9.89 24.61
CA LEU A 34 -8.13 11.11 25.16
C LEU A 34 -8.39 11.13 26.68
N SER A 35 -7.35 11.41 27.46
CA SER A 35 -7.40 11.17 28.92
C SER A 35 -6.83 12.29 29.77
N LEU A 36 -6.35 13.37 29.16
CA LEU A 36 -5.92 14.58 29.86
C LEU A 36 -6.19 15.77 28.96
N PHE A 37 -6.78 16.81 29.54
CA PHE A 37 -7.18 18.03 28.85
C PHE A 37 -6.66 19.24 29.62
N LEU A 38 -6.21 20.26 28.90
CA LEU A 38 -5.91 21.56 29.46
C LEU A 38 -7.21 22.28 29.87
N PRO A 39 -7.12 23.38 30.65
CA PRO A 39 -8.30 24.17 31.04
C PRO A 39 -9.12 24.73 29.87
N ASP A 40 -8.48 24.90 28.70
CA ASP A 40 -9.12 25.31 27.44
C ASP A 40 -9.81 24.15 26.69
N GLY A 41 -9.73 22.92 27.21
CA GLY A 41 -10.28 21.72 26.58
C GLY A 41 -9.37 21.05 25.55
N THR A 42 -8.13 21.52 25.37
CA THR A 42 -7.18 20.90 24.42
C THR A 42 -6.66 19.56 24.98
N PRO A 43 -6.76 18.43 24.25
CA PRO A 43 -6.25 17.15 24.71
C PRO A 43 -4.72 17.12 24.66
N VAL A 44 -4.10 16.76 25.78
CA VAL A 44 -2.63 16.65 25.90
C VAL A 44 -2.15 15.21 26.07
N ARG A 45 -3.07 14.25 26.20
CA ARG A 45 -2.72 12.84 26.30
C ARG A 45 -3.72 11.95 25.58
N ALA A 46 -3.21 11.08 24.72
CA ALA A 46 -3.95 10.02 24.04
C ALA A 46 -3.37 8.65 24.41
N ILE A 47 -4.25 7.69 24.65
CA ILE A 47 -3.92 6.26 24.76
C ILE A 47 -4.46 5.59 23.50
N ILE A 48 -3.60 4.91 22.75
CA ILE A 48 -3.93 4.31 21.46
C ILE A 48 -3.79 2.79 21.57
N SER A 49 -4.81 2.07 21.10
CA SER A 49 -4.76 0.64 20.86
C SER A 49 -4.79 0.40 19.35
N LEU A 50 -3.68 -0.11 18.81
CA LEU A 50 -3.48 -0.33 17.39
C LEU A 50 -3.28 -1.82 17.12
N THR A 51 -4.07 -2.39 16.21
CA THR A 51 -3.88 -3.76 15.72
C THR A 51 -3.37 -3.70 14.29
N LEU A 52 -2.20 -4.30 14.06
CA LEU A 52 -1.57 -4.38 12.75
C LEU A 52 -1.65 -5.82 12.23
N GLU A 53 -1.88 -5.97 10.94
CA GLU A 53 -1.86 -7.26 10.26
C GLU A 53 -0.77 -7.26 9.18
N GLN A 54 0.12 -8.25 9.24
CA GLN A 54 1.25 -8.35 8.33
C GLN A 54 0.76 -8.71 6.93
N VAL A 55 1.43 -8.13 5.93
CA VAL A 55 1.17 -8.44 4.53
C VAL A 55 2.24 -9.41 4.06
N GLU A 56 1.80 -10.54 3.52
CA GLU A 56 2.72 -11.44 2.83
C GLU A 56 3.24 -10.77 1.56
N GLU A 57 4.55 -10.89 1.35
CA GLU A 57 5.10 -10.51 0.05
C GLU A 57 4.54 -11.45 -1.01
N PRO A 58 4.14 -10.93 -2.18
CA PRO A 58 3.67 -11.79 -3.26
C PRO A 58 4.80 -12.76 -3.60
N THR A 59 4.57 -14.05 -3.31
CA THR A 59 5.42 -15.11 -3.82
C THR A 59 5.39 -15.01 -5.35
N PRO A 60 6.55 -14.89 -6.02
CA PRO A 60 6.56 -14.90 -7.48
C PRO A 60 5.96 -16.22 -7.93
N VAL A 61 4.75 -16.19 -8.51
CA VAL A 61 4.16 -17.39 -9.08
C VAL A 61 5.06 -17.86 -10.23
N PRO A 62 5.65 -19.07 -10.15
CA PRO A 62 6.48 -19.58 -11.24
C PRO A 62 5.58 -19.77 -12.46
N GLY A 63 5.72 -18.91 -13.48
CA GLY A 63 4.96 -19.01 -14.73
C GLY A 63 4.28 -17.74 -15.24
N GLN A 64 4.28 -16.62 -14.50
CA GLN A 64 3.91 -15.31 -15.07
C GLN A 64 5.06 -14.72 -15.88
N SER A 65 5.39 -15.39 -16.98
CA SER A 65 6.11 -14.76 -18.08
C SER A 65 5.22 -13.63 -18.61
N ALA A 66 5.75 -12.42 -18.74
CA ALA A 66 5.13 -11.40 -19.60
C ALA A 66 4.80 -12.07 -20.95
N PRO A 67 3.65 -11.76 -21.59
CA PRO A 67 3.39 -12.32 -22.90
C PRO A 67 4.58 -11.96 -23.78
N ALA A 68 5.24 -12.98 -24.32
CA ALA A 68 6.38 -12.79 -25.21
C ALA A 68 5.89 -11.91 -26.35
N VAL A 69 6.22 -10.62 -26.32
CA VAL A 69 6.01 -9.74 -27.47
C VAL A 69 6.91 -10.30 -28.54
N ASN A 70 6.30 -11.09 -29.43
CA ASN A 70 6.97 -11.75 -30.52
C ASN A 70 7.74 -10.68 -31.30
N ALA A 71 9.08 -10.70 -31.23
CA ALA A 71 9.94 -9.65 -31.79
C ALA A 71 9.67 -9.44 -33.29
N ALA A 72 9.14 -10.45 -33.97
CA ALA A 72 8.67 -10.40 -35.34
C ALA A 72 7.60 -9.31 -35.61
N ARG A 73 6.75 -8.96 -34.62
CA ARG A 73 5.73 -7.91 -34.78
C ARG A 73 6.29 -6.48 -34.68
N ARG A 74 7.46 -6.29 -34.06
CA ARG A 74 8.10 -4.96 -33.99
C ARG A 74 8.83 -4.59 -35.27
N ALA A 75 9.31 -5.58 -36.03
CA ALA A 75 9.98 -5.34 -37.31
C ALA A 75 9.01 -4.93 -38.45
N ALA A 76 7.73 -5.29 -38.33
CA ALA A 76 6.75 -5.06 -39.40
C ALA A 76 6.07 -3.68 -39.38
N SER A 77 6.13 -2.93 -38.27
CA SER A 77 5.40 -1.66 -38.14
C SER A 77 6.25 -0.40 -38.40
N GLY A 78 7.50 -0.55 -38.88
CA GLY A 78 8.47 0.55 -38.96
C GLY A 78 8.89 1.02 -40.35
N ARG A 79 8.33 0.49 -41.46
CA ARG A 79 8.86 0.81 -42.80
C ARG A 79 7.82 1.02 -43.91
N GLU A 80 6.69 1.65 -43.62
CA GLU A 80 5.83 2.21 -44.66
C GLU A 80 5.25 3.55 -44.22
N ARG A 81 6.03 4.62 -44.42
CA ARG A 81 5.60 6.00 -44.68
C ARG A 81 6.88 6.84 -44.79
N PHE A 82 7.39 7.02 -45.99
CA PHE A 82 8.12 8.18 -46.52
C PHE A 82 8.81 7.77 -47.82
N MET A 83 8.01 7.68 -48.89
CA MET A 83 8.26 8.10 -50.27
C MET A 83 7.10 7.59 -51.13
#